data_AF-A0A317EHB4-F1
#
_entry.id   AF-A0A317EHB4-F1
#
_cell.length_a   1.000
_cell.length_b   1.000
_cell.length_c   1.000
_cell.angle_alpha   90.00
_cell.angle_beta   90.00
_cell.angle_gamma   90.00
#
_symmetry.space_group_name_H-M   'P 1'
#
loop_
_entity.id
_entity.type
_entity.pdbx_description
1 polymer ?
#
loop_
_entity_poly.entity_id
_entity_poly.type
_entity_poly.pdbx_seq_one_letter_code
_entity_poly.pdbx_strand_id
1 'polypeptide(L)'
;MTNKRPRLDIPKKPAERRAWIQYRLRLIGSNFRALGRQLGVSQQAVSYAAAGYPSLAIEQAIAKAIGVPHQELFPEHFDDAGGRIPLARTRQRKPTRAASQRNVESSEAA
;
A
#
# COMPACT_ATOMS: atom_id res chain seq x y z
N MET A 1 -32.70 -13.80 7.43
CA MET A 1 -32.61 -12.67 6.46
C MET A 1 -31.17 -12.57 6.01
N THR A 2 -30.86 -12.97 4.78
CA THR A 2 -29.50 -12.93 4.24
C THR A 2 -29.10 -11.47 4.00
N ASN A 3 -28.22 -10.96 4.87
CA ASN A 3 -27.72 -9.58 4.79
C ASN A 3 -26.79 -9.47 3.57
N LYS A 4 -27.37 -9.23 2.38
CA LYS A 4 -26.61 -8.90 1.17
C LYS A 4 -25.93 -7.57 1.44
N ARG A 5 -24.64 -7.59 1.78
CA ARG A 5 -23.82 -6.37 1.70
C ARG A 5 -24.02 -5.80 0.30
N PRO A 6 -24.39 -4.53 0.15
CA PRO A 6 -24.51 -3.93 -1.18
C PRO A 6 -23.15 -4.09 -1.85
N ARG A 7 -23.12 -4.76 -3.01
CA ARG A 7 -21.92 -4.76 -3.86
C ARG A 7 -21.66 -3.30 -4.18
N LEU A 8 -20.59 -2.77 -3.61
CA LEU A 8 -20.17 -1.42 -3.93
C LEU A 8 -19.65 -1.49 -5.36
N ASP A 9 -20.25 -0.71 -6.26
CA ASP A 9 -19.75 -0.59 -7.62
C ASP A 9 -18.42 0.20 -7.56
N ILE A 10 -17.32 -0.55 -7.41
CA ILE A 10 -15.96 -0.01 -7.30
C ILE A 10 -15.41 0.12 -8.72
N PRO A 11 -15.06 1.35 -9.15
CA PRO A 11 -14.48 1.54 -10.48
C PRO A 11 -13.15 0.79 -10.63
N LYS A 12 -12.96 0.14 -11.78
CA LYS A 12 -11.73 -0.59 -12.09
C LYS A 12 -10.61 0.32 -12.60
N LYS A 13 -10.95 1.45 -13.24
CA LYS A 13 -9.95 2.38 -13.76
C LYS A 13 -9.34 3.16 -12.58
N PRO A 14 -8.00 3.21 -12.44
CA PRO A 14 -7.38 3.81 -11.26
C PRO A 14 -7.73 5.28 -11.01
N ALA A 15 -7.90 6.07 -12.07
CA ALA A 15 -8.31 7.46 -11.96
C ALA A 15 -9.74 7.63 -11.42
N GLU A 16 -10.68 6.82 -11.94
CA GLU A 16 -12.08 6.80 -11.51
C GLU A 16 -12.18 6.27 -10.07
N ARG A 17 -11.42 5.22 -9.75
CA ARG A 17 -11.34 4.66 -8.40
C ARG A 17 -10.82 5.68 -7.40
N ARG A 18 -9.77 6.44 -7.74
CA ARG A 18 -9.27 7.53 -6.89
C ARG A 18 -10.36 8.54 -6.55
N ALA A 19 -11.14 8.98 -7.54
CA ALA A 19 -12.26 9.90 -7.33
C ALA A 19 -13.35 9.27 -6.44
N TRP A 20 -13.67 8.01 -6.67
CA TRP A 20 -14.61 7.24 -5.86
C TRP A 20 -14.14 7.08 -4.41
N ILE A 21 -12.87 6.73 -4.17
CA ILE A 21 -12.25 6.65 -2.84
C ILE A 21 -12.37 8.00 -2.14
N GLN A 22 -12.02 9.10 -2.83
CA GLN A 22 -12.10 10.45 -2.28
C GLN A 22 -13.53 10.79 -1.86
N TYR A 23 -14.53 10.44 -2.68
CA TYR A 23 -15.94 10.63 -2.37
C TYR A 23 -16.36 9.81 -1.14
N ARG A 24 -16.00 8.52 -1.08
CA ARG A 24 -16.29 7.65 0.06
C ARG A 24 -15.70 8.18 1.37
N LEU A 25 -14.44 8.63 1.34
CA LEU A 25 -13.80 9.23 2.51
C LEU A 25 -14.54 10.49 2.97
N ARG A 26 -15.02 11.33 2.03
CA ARG A 26 -15.79 12.53 2.37
C ARG A 26 -17.12 12.20 3.05
N LEU A 27 -17.81 11.14 2.63
CA LEU A 27 -19.06 10.70 3.26
C LEU A 27 -18.88 10.33 4.74
N ILE A 28 -17.70 9.86 5.13
CA ILE A 28 -17.35 9.52 6.52
C ILE A 28 -16.59 10.65 7.25
N GLY A 29 -16.59 11.88 6.69
CA GLY A 29 -15.91 13.03 7.28
C GLY A 29 -14.38 13.01 7.21
N SER A 30 -13.80 12.13 6.39
CA SER A 30 -12.37 12.00 6.16
C SER A 30 -11.96 12.53 4.77
N ASN A 31 -10.66 12.52 4.50
CA ASN A 31 -10.08 12.84 3.20
C ASN A 31 -8.63 12.32 3.15
N PHE A 32 -7.98 12.44 1.98
CA PHE A 32 -6.59 12.01 1.82
C PHE A 32 -5.60 12.71 2.76
N ARG A 33 -5.85 13.97 3.12
CA ARG A 33 -4.97 14.71 4.04
C ARG A 33 -5.12 14.20 5.47
N ALA A 34 -6.34 13.87 5.89
CA ALA A 34 -6.61 13.27 7.19
C ALA A 34 -5.96 11.88 7.29
N LEU A 35 -6.13 11.03 6.28
CA LEU A 35 -5.43 9.73 6.21
C LEU A 35 -3.91 9.88 6.19
N GLY A 36 -3.38 10.83 5.41
CA GLY A 36 -1.95 11.11 5.38
C GLY A 36 -1.41 11.48 6.76
N ARG A 37 -2.11 12.36 7.49
CA ARG A 37 -1.77 12.71 8.88
C ARG A 37 -1.79 11.51 9.81
N GLN A 38 -2.79 10.63 9.70
CA GLN A 38 -2.90 9.42 10.53
C GLN A 38 -1.75 8.43 10.27
N LEU A 39 -1.26 8.36 9.03
CA LEU A 39 -0.19 7.46 8.61
C LEU A 39 1.21 8.09 8.67
N GLY A 40 1.32 9.38 8.98
CA GLY A 40 2.60 10.12 8.93
C GLY A 40 3.15 10.33 7.52
N VAL A 41 2.30 10.33 6.49
CA VAL A 41 2.69 10.50 5.08
C VAL A 41 2.01 11.71 4.44
N SER A 42 2.49 12.14 3.27
CA SER A 42 1.85 13.23 2.53
C SER A 42 0.49 12.83 1.96
N GLN A 43 -0.40 13.80 1.79
CA GLN A 43 -1.66 13.60 1.07
C GLN A 43 -1.42 13.03 -0.34
N GLN A 44 -0.36 13.48 -1.00
CA GLN A 44 0.04 13.03 -2.32
C GLN A 44 0.34 11.54 -2.34
N ALA A 45 1.04 11.00 -1.33
CA ALA A 45 1.29 9.56 -1.22
C ALA A 45 -0.02 8.77 -1.14
N VAL A 46 -1.01 9.26 -0.38
CA VAL A 46 -2.35 8.66 -0.31
C VAL A 46 -3.08 8.75 -1.65
N SER A 47 -2.98 9.90 -2.31
CA SER A 47 -3.56 10.12 -3.64
C SER A 47 -2.96 9.20 -4.71
N TYR A 48 -1.65 8.97 -4.68
CA TYR A 48 -0.97 8.04 -5.59
C TYR A 48 -1.41 6.61 -5.30
N ALA A 49 -1.44 6.19 -4.04
CA ALA A 49 -1.92 4.84 -3.70
C ALA A 49 -3.36 4.61 -4.17
N ALA A 50 -4.26 5.58 -3.98
CA ALA A 50 -5.62 5.52 -4.47
C ALA A 50 -5.70 5.42 -6.01
N ALA A 51 -4.71 5.98 -6.73
CA ALA A 51 -4.56 5.88 -8.18
C ALA A 51 -3.84 4.59 -8.65
N GLY A 52 -3.70 3.57 -7.79
CA GLY A 52 -3.12 2.28 -8.17
C GLY A 52 -1.59 2.21 -8.09
N TYR A 53 -0.93 3.21 -7.50
CA TYR A 53 0.49 3.06 -7.19
C TYR A 53 0.66 2.16 -5.95
N PRO A 54 1.50 1.13 -6.01
CA PRO A 54 1.56 0.10 -4.99
C PRO A 54 2.20 0.62 -3.69
N SER A 55 1.41 0.63 -2.61
CA SER A 55 1.83 0.94 -1.25
C SER A 55 0.95 0.17 -0.26
N LEU A 56 1.46 -0.97 0.22
CA LEU A 56 0.70 -1.90 1.06
C LEU A 56 0.04 -1.21 2.27
N ALA A 57 0.81 -0.44 3.03
CA ALA A 57 0.35 0.22 4.25
C ALA A 57 -0.75 1.26 3.97
N ILE A 58 -0.60 2.04 2.90
CA ILE A 58 -1.57 3.09 2.54
C ILE A 58 -2.84 2.47 1.98
N GLU A 59 -2.73 1.46 1.11
CA GLU A 59 -3.88 0.76 0.55
C GLU A 59 -4.72 0.09 1.65
N GLN A 60 -4.08 -0.58 2.61
CA GLN A 60 -4.75 -1.18 3.76
C GLN A 60 -5.49 -0.13 4.60
N ALA A 61 -4.86 1.02 4.83
CA ALA A 61 -5.48 2.11 5.58
C ALA A 61 -6.71 2.69 4.87
N ILE A 62 -6.64 2.86 3.53
CA ILE A 62 -7.77 3.31 2.72
C ILE A 62 -8.90 2.28 2.77
N ALA A 63 -8.59 1.00 2.55
CA ALA A 63 -9.54 -0.10 2.57
C ALA A 63 -10.25 -0.21 3.93
N LYS A 64 -9.48 -0.12 5.02
CA LYS A 64 -9.99 -0.09 6.40
C LYS A 64 -10.89 1.12 6.67
N ALA A 65 -10.52 2.31 6.19
CA ALA A 65 -11.30 3.51 6.39
C ALA A 65 -12.67 3.45 5.69
N ILE A 66 -12.72 2.87 4.48
CA ILE A 66 -13.97 2.76 3.70
C ILE A 66 -14.78 1.51 4.11
N GLY A 67 -14.14 0.51 4.73
CA GLY A 67 -14.77 -0.75 5.14
C GLY A 67 -14.90 -1.77 4.02
N VAL A 68 -13.96 -1.75 3.07
CA VAL A 68 -13.92 -2.63 1.89
C VAL A 68 -12.71 -3.55 1.99
N PRO A 69 -12.79 -4.83 1.54
CA PRO A 69 -11.63 -5.69 1.42
C PRO A 69 -10.55 -5.06 0.53
N HIS A 70 -9.29 -5.18 0.94
CA HIS A 70 -8.15 -4.64 0.17
C HIS A 70 -8.15 -5.18 -1.27
N GLN A 71 -8.29 -6.49 -1.44
CA GLN A 71 -8.33 -7.18 -2.73
C GLN A 71 -9.46 -6.66 -3.65
N GLU A 72 -10.60 -6.28 -3.08
CA GLU A 72 -11.72 -5.75 -3.85
C GLU A 72 -11.47 -4.31 -4.31
N LEU A 73 -10.74 -3.53 -3.50
CA LEU A 73 -10.41 -2.15 -3.82
C LEU A 73 -9.27 -2.03 -4.85
N PHE A 74 -8.24 -2.87 -4.73
CA PHE A 74 -7.06 -2.87 -5.59
C PHE A 74 -6.80 -4.25 -6.20
N PRO A 75 -7.71 -4.75 -7.05
CA PRO A 75 -7.59 -6.10 -7.61
C PRO A 75 -6.31 -6.31 -8.40
N GLU A 76 -5.77 -5.26 -9.04
CA GLU A 76 -4.54 -5.32 -9.83
C GLU A 76 -3.27 -5.62 -9.01
N HIS A 77 -3.33 -5.53 -7.68
CA HIS A 77 -2.20 -5.85 -6.79
C HIS A 77 -2.23 -7.29 -6.28
N PHE A 78 -3.25 -8.07 -6.64
CA PHE A 78 -3.41 -9.45 -6.18
C PHE A 78 -3.53 -10.40 -7.36
N ASP A 79 -3.10 -11.64 -7.14
CA ASP A 79 -3.29 -12.75 -8.05
C ASP A 79 -4.67 -13.40 -7.84
N ASP A 80 -5.02 -14.35 -8.72
CA ASP A 80 -6.29 -15.09 -8.66
C ASP A 80 -6.43 -15.96 -7.40
N ALA A 81 -5.31 -16.26 -6.71
CA ALA A 81 -5.30 -16.98 -5.44
C ALA A 81 -5.45 -16.02 -4.23
N GLY A 82 -5.56 -14.71 -4.45
CA GLY A 82 -5.64 -13.67 -3.42
C GLY A 82 -4.29 -13.31 -2.78
N GLY A 83 -3.19 -13.87 -3.28
CA GLY A 83 -1.82 -13.49 -2.93
C GLY A 83 -1.47 -12.11 -3.49
N ARG A 84 -0.68 -11.32 -2.76
CA ARG A 84 -0.23 -10.02 -3.26
C ARG A 84 0.90 -10.21 -4.26
N ILE A 85 0.76 -9.63 -5.45
CA ILE A 85 1.80 -9.67 -6.49
C ILE A 85 3.02 -8.90 -5.98
N PRO A 86 4.19 -9.55 -5.86
CA PRO A 86 5.40 -8.87 -5.40
C PRO A 86 5.78 -7.75 -6.36
N LEU A 87 6.06 -6.56 -5.81
CA LEU A 87 6.74 -5.52 -6.57
C LEU A 87 8.08 -6.08 -7.04
N ALA A 88 8.29 -6.12 -8.36
CA ALA A 88 9.59 -6.47 -8.90
C ALA A 88 10.63 -5.52 -8.31
N ARG A 89 11.40 -5.99 -7.32
CA ARG A 89 12.56 -5.26 -6.83
C ARG A 89 13.49 -5.14 -8.04
N THR A 90 13.73 -3.94 -8.53
CA THR A 90 14.81 -3.67 -9.49
C THR A 90 16.12 -4.03 -8.80
N ARG A 91 16.51 -5.30 -8.92
CA ARG A 91 17.72 -5.85 -8.33
C ARG A 91 18.89 -5.46 -9.22
N GLN A 92 19.23 -4.18 -9.20
CA GLN A 92 20.41 -3.64 -9.86
C GLN A 92 21.22 -2.79 -8.87
N ARG A 93 21.48 -3.35 -7.68
CA ARG A 93 22.68 -2.95 -6.92
C ARG A 93 23.82 -3.79 -7.47
N LYS A 94 24.62 -3.21 -8.38
CA LYS A 94 25.95 -3.75 -8.69
C LYS A 94 26.70 -3.84 -7.35
N PRO A 95 27.24 -5.00 -6.96
CA PRO A 95 28.09 -5.06 -5.78
C PRO A 95 29.30 -4.17 -6.04
N THR A 96 29.41 -3.06 -5.31
CA THR A 96 30.67 -2.36 -5.16
C THR A 96 31.66 -3.36 -4.58
N ARG A 97 32.77 -3.61 -5.28
CA ARG A 97 33.83 -4.56 -4.89
C ARG A 97 34.13 -4.38 -3.40
N ALA A 98 34.06 -5.49 -2.66
CA ALA A 98 34.27 -5.57 -1.23
C ALA A 98 35.53 -4.80 -0.82
N ALA A 99 35.36 -3.72 -0.05
CA ALA A 99 36.43 -3.13 0.71
C ALA A 99 36.78 -4.10 1.84
N SER A 100 37.81 -4.89 1.61
CA SER A 100 38.48 -5.74 2.60
C SER A 100 38.95 -4.88 3.77
N GLN A 101 38.24 -4.92 4.89
CA GLN A 101 38.75 -4.43 6.18
C GLN A 101 38.34 -5.39 7.31
N ARG A 102 39.23 -6.35 7.55
CA ARG A 102 39.68 -6.92 8.84
C ARG A 102 38.69 -6.83 10.01
N ASN A 103 38.08 -7.97 10.36
CA ASN A 103 37.63 -8.21 11.73
C ASN A 103 38.87 -8.57 12.55
N VAL A 104 39.26 -7.73 13.49
CA VAL A 104 40.34 -8.01 14.43
C VAL A 104 39.79 -8.97 15.47
N GLU A 105 40.25 -10.23 15.45
CA GLU A 105 40.13 -11.13 16.60
C GLU A 105 40.93 -10.51 17.75
N SER A 106 40.25 -10.17 18.84
CA SER A 106 40.89 -9.96 20.12
C SER A 106 40.13 -10.83 21.12
N SER A 107 40.63 -12.04 21.28
CA SER A 107 40.34 -12.92 22.42
C SER A 107 41.65 -13.62 22.81
N GLU A 108 41.78 -13.92 24.11
CA GLU A 108 42.93 -14.42 24.88
C GLU A 108 43.77 -13.29 25.51
N ALA A 109 43.71 -12.96 26.81
CA ALA A 109 43.54 -13.73 28.05
C ALA A 109 44.69 -14.72 28.33
N ALA A 110 45.74 -14.26 29.01
CA ALA A 110 46.61 -15.01 29.92
C ALA A 110 47.40 -14.03 30.81
#